data_AF-A0A376P7Y1-F1
#
_entry.id   AF-A0A376P7Y1-F1
#
_cell.length_a   1.000
_cell.length_b   1.000
_cell.length_c   1.000
_cell.angle_alpha   90.00
_cell.angle_beta   90.00
_cell.angle_gamma   90.00
#
_symmetry.space_group_name_H-M   'P 1'
#
loop_
_entity.id
_entity.type
_entity.pdbx_description
1 polymer ?
#
loop_
_entity_poly.entity_id
_entity_poly.type
_entity_poly.pdbx_seq_one_letter_code
_entity_poly.pdbx_strand_id
1 'polypeptide(L)'
;MLSIVGVLLRSLFNRGIESPQVLEEHGISVYASIPLSEWQKARDSVKTIKGIKRYKQSQLLAMGNPTDLAIEAIRSLRTSLHFAMMQAQNNVLMMTGVSPSIGKTFVCANLAAVISQTNKRVLLIDCDMRKGYTHELLGTNNVNGLSEILIGQGDITTAAKPTSIAKI
;
A
#
# COMPACT_ATOMS: atom_id res chain seq x y z
N MET A 1 -7.08 9.81 -40.02
CA MET A 1 -7.35 10.94 -39.10
C MET A 1 -8.66 10.78 -38.31
N LEU A 2 -9.79 10.44 -38.94
CA LEU A 2 -11.09 10.22 -38.26
C LEU A 2 -11.03 9.23 -37.08
N SER A 3 -10.27 8.13 -37.21
CA SER A 3 -10.12 7.13 -36.15
C SER A 3 -9.36 7.67 -34.92
N ILE A 4 -8.39 8.57 -35.13
CA ILE A 4 -7.62 9.20 -34.04
C ILE A 4 -8.52 10.17 -33.27
N VAL A 5 -9.31 10.98 -33.99
CA VAL A 5 -10.29 11.89 -33.40
C VAL A 5 -11.36 11.12 -32.62
N GLY A 6 -11.85 10.01 -33.16
CA GLY A 6 -12.81 9.13 -32.47
C GLY A 6 -12.25 8.50 -31.18
N VAL A 7 -10.99 8.04 -31.20
CA VAL A 7 -10.32 7.50 -30.01
C VAL A 7 -10.07 8.58 -28.96
N LEU A 8 -9.64 9.78 -29.37
CA LEU A 8 -9.43 10.91 -28.46
C LEU A 8 -10.75 11.39 -27.83
N LEU A 9 -11.83 11.49 -28.62
CA LEU A 9 -13.17 11.80 -28.11
C LEU A 9 -13.64 10.75 -27.11
N ARG A 10 -13.50 9.46 -27.43
CA ARG A 10 -13.85 8.37 -26.51
C ARG A 10 -13.01 8.39 -25.23
N SER A 11 -11.73 8.75 -25.33
CA SER A 11 -10.83 8.89 -24.19
C SER A 11 -11.21 10.05 -23.28
N LEU A 12 -11.85 11.11 -23.80
CA LEU A 12 -12.36 12.24 -23.00
C LEU A 12 -13.67 11.90 -22.27
N PHE A 13 -14.44 10.92 -22.76
CA PHE A 13 -15.67 10.44 -22.12
C PHE A 13 -15.44 9.39 -21.03
N ASN A 14 -14.30 8.68 -21.06
CA ASN A 14 -13.91 7.76 -19.99
C ASN A 14 -13.30 8.54 -18.81
N ARG A 15 -14.15 9.23 -18.03
CA ARG A 15 -13.72 9.87 -16.78
C ARG A 15 -13.46 8.80 -15.71
N GLY A 16 -12.41 8.99 -14.92
CA GLY A 16 -12.10 8.12 -13.79
C GLY A 16 -13.14 8.26 -12.67
N ILE A 17 -13.01 7.45 -11.63
CA ILE A 17 -13.81 7.62 -10.41
C ILE A 17 -13.25 8.85 -9.67
N GLU A 18 -13.99 9.95 -9.68
CA GLU A 18 -13.59 11.22 -9.05
C GLU A 18 -14.15 11.39 -7.63
N SER A 19 -15.08 10.52 -7.23
CA SER A 19 -15.87 10.72 -6.02
C SER A 19 -16.28 9.36 -5.40
N PRO A 20 -16.15 9.17 -4.07
CA PRO A 20 -16.59 7.96 -3.37
C PRO A 20 -18.06 7.61 -3.61
N GLN A 21 -18.91 8.62 -3.78
CA GLN A 21 -20.35 8.47 -3.98
C GLN A 21 -20.67 7.61 -5.21
N VAL A 22 -19.85 7.71 -6.27
CA VAL A 22 -20.03 6.89 -7.47
C VAL A 22 -19.88 5.40 -7.15
N LEU A 23 -18.98 5.03 -6.24
CA LEU A 23 -18.82 3.64 -5.81
C LEU A 23 -19.99 3.19 -4.94
N GLU A 24 -20.42 4.04 -4.00
CA GLU A 24 -21.53 3.73 -3.10
C GLU A 24 -22.87 3.57 -3.85
N GLU A 25 -23.12 4.38 -4.88
CA GLU A 25 -24.28 4.26 -5.78
C GLU A 25 -24.33 2.90 -6.50
N HIS A 26 -23.17 2.27 -6.68
CA HIS A 26 -23.05 0.93 -7.27
C HIS A 26 -22.96 -0.17 -6.22
N GLY A 27 -23.23 0.13 -4.94
CA GLY A 27 -23.21 -0.83 -3.83
C GLY A 27 -21.81 -1.22 -3.37
N ILE A 28 -20.78 -0.45 -3.73
CA ILE A 28 -19.39 -0.69 -3.32
C ILE A 28 -19.08 0.23 -2.14
N SER A 29 -18.98 -0.36 -0.94
CA SER A 29 -18.65 0.39 0.28
C SER A 29 -17.24 0.95 0.27
N VAL A 30 -17.11 2.24 0.55
CA VAL A 30 -15.84 2.96 0.61
C VAL A 30 -15.38 3.11 2.06
N TYR A 31 -14.35 2.36 2.42
CA TYR A 31 -13.81 2.36 3.79
C TYR A 31 -12.97 3.59 4.14
N ALA A 32 -12.31 4.19 3.14
CA ALA A 32 -11.51 5.38 3.31
C ALA A 32 -11.26 6.09 1.97
N SER A 33 -11.07 7.40 2.03
CA SER A 33 -10.56 8.22 0.93
C SER A 33 -9.22 8.81 1.34
N ILE A 34 -8.15 8.34 0.72
CA ILE A 34 -6.78 8.74 1.10
C ILE A 34 -6.33 9.85 0.14
N PRO A 35 -6.11 11.09 0.63
CA PRO A 35 -5.64 12.17 -0.22
C PRO A 35 -4.19 11.94 -0.68
N LEU A 36 -3.81 12.59 -1.78
CA LEU A 36 -2.44 12.60 -2.25
C LEU A 36 -1.54 13.35 -1.25
N SER A 37 -0.50 12.71 -0.75
CA SER A 37 0.53 13.37 0.06
C SER A 37 1.54 14.07 -0.85
N GLU A 38 1.57 15.40 -0.82
CA GLU A 38 2.60 16.18 -1.51
C GLU A 38 3.99 15.97 -0.91
N TRP A 39 4.08 15.68 0.40
CA TRP A 39 5.34 15.35 1.07
C TRP A 39 5.97 14.07 0.51
N GLN A 40 5.14 13.04 0.32
CA GLN A 40 5.55 11.75 -0.24
C GLN A 40 5.93 11.92 -1.72
N LYS A 41 5.08 12.58 -2.51
CA LYS A 41 5.31 12.84 -3.93
C LYS A 41 6.61 13.61 -4.19
N ALA A 42 6.94 14.60 -3.37
CA ALA A 42 8.21 15.33 -3.47
C ALA A 42 9.44 14.44 -3.21
N ARG A 43 9.31 13.44 -2.33
CA ARG A 43 10.39 12.51 -1.95
C ARG A 43 10.50 11.29 -2.84
N ASP A 44 9.40 10.90 -3.48
CA ASP A 44 9.38 9.89 -4.53
C ASP A 44 10.04 10.37 -5.84
N SER A 45 10.61 11.59 -5.85
CA SER A 45 11.41 12.10 -6.96
C SER A 45 12.56 11.15 -7.30
N VAL A 46 12.38 10.48 -8.43
CA VAL A 46 13.32 9.51 -9.01
C VAL A 46 14.66 10.18 -9.24
N LYS A 47 15.71 9.74 -8.53
CA LYS A 47 17.08 10.05 -8.94
C LYS A 47 17.54 8.99 -9.94
N THR A 48 17.63 9.38 -11.21
CA THR A 48 18.36 8.61 -12.21
C THR A 48 19.84 8.77 -11.94
N ILE A 49 20.51 7.73 -11.43
CA ILE A 49 21.97 7.69 -11.33
C ILE A 49 22.44 6.64 -12.33
N LYS A 50 23.18 7.07 -13.37
CA LYS A 50 23.74 6.20 -14.42
C LYS A 50 22.70 5.31 -15.13
N GLY A 51 21.56 5.89 -15.56
CA GLY A 51 20.53 5.16 -16.32
C GLY A 51 19.70 4.15 -15.51
N ILE A 52 20.05 3.93 -14.24
CA ILE A 52 19.30 3.08 -13.32
C ILE A 52 18.37 4.00 -12.53
N LYS A 53 17.05 3.79 -12.66
CA LYS A 53 16.06 4.41 -11.79
C LYS A 53 16.27 3.84 -10.38
N ARG A 54 16.98 4.58 -9.52
CA ARG A 54 17.02 4.27 -8.09
C ARG A 54 15.89 5.04 -7.42
N TYR A 55 14.92 4.31 -6.90
CA TYR A 55 14.00 4.85 -5.91
C TYR A 55 14.84 5.26 -4.71
N LYS A 56 15.01 6.56 -4.49
CA LYS A 56 15.61 7.04 -3.26
C LYS A 56 14.64 6.60 -2.17
N GLN A 57 15.12 5.74 -1.28
CA GLN A 57 14.41 5.15 -0.15
C GLN A 57 13.46 6.19 0.47
N SER A 58 12.20 6.19 0.05
CA SER A 58 11.24 7.14 0.58
C SER A 58 10.82 6.55 1.92
N GLN A 59 11.18 7.27 2.98
CA GLN A 59 10.78 6.91 4.33
C GLN A 59 9.28 6.61 4.31
N LEU A 60 8.88 5.52 4.96
CA LEU A 60 7.47 5.21 5.15
C LEU A 60 6.77 6.44 5.71
N LEU A 61 5.73 6.94 5.02
CA LEU A 61 5.09 8.22 5.35
C LEU A 61 4.64 8.29 6.81
N ALA A 62 4.14 7.18 7.36
CA ALA A 62 3.71 7.05 8.76
C ALA A 62 4.83 7.32 9.78
N MET A 63 6.09 7.22 9.36
CA MET A 63 7.28 7.53 10.16
C MET A 63 7.90 8.87 9.78
N GLY A 64 7.91 9.21 8.47
CA GLY A 64 8.55 10.42 7.96
C GLY A 64 7.73 11.70 8.17
N ASN A 65 6.40 11.61 8.04
CA ASN A 65 5.46 12.69 8.30
C ASN A 65 4.16 12.14 8.92
N PRO A 66 4.16 11.77 10.22
CA PRO A 66 3.01 11.12 10.86
C PRO A 66 1.75 11.99 10.93
N THR A 67 1.88 13.31 10.74
CA THR A 67 0.78 14.29 10.77
C THR A 67 0.21 14.59 9.37
N ASP A 68 0.70 13.92 8.32
CA ASP A 68 0.19 14.07 6.96
C ASP A 68 -1.30 13.65 6.88
N LEU A 69 -2.09 14.37 6.08
CA LEU A 69 -3.51 14.06 5.85
C LEU A 69 -3.72 12.65 5.31
N ALA A 70 -2.79 12.14 4.51
CA ALA A 70 -2.85 10.75 4.02
C ALA A 70 -2.72 9.74 5.17
N ILE A 71 -1.88 10.03 6.17
CA ILE A 71 -1.76 9.18 7.36
C ILE A 71 -3.02 9.27 8.20
N GLU A 72 -3.67 10.43 8.29
CA GLU A 72 -4.90 10.55 9.06
C GLU A 72 -6.11 9.88 8.42
N ALA A 73 -6.16 9.88 7.09
CA ALA A 73 -7.07 9.01 6.35
C ALA A 73 -6.78 7.51 6.61
N ILE A 74 -5.52 7.11 6.77
CA ILE A 74 -5.14 5.73 7.13
C ILE A 74 -5.48 5.40 8.60
N ARG A 75 -5.35 6.34 9.53
CA ARG A 75 -5.84 6.17 10.92
C ARG A 75 -7.35 5.99 10.95
N SER A 76 -8.08 6.72 10.10
CA SER A 76 -9.51 6.56 9.91
C SER A 76 -9.84 5.18 9.31
N LEU A 77 -9.09 4.74 8.29
CA LEU A 77 -9.21 3.40 7.71
C LEU A 77 -9.02 2.30 8.76
N ARG A 78 -8.02 2.42 9.64
CA ARG A 78 -7.81 1.49 10.76
C ARG A 78 -9.06 1.38 11.63
N THR A 79 -9.69 2.50 11.97
CA THR A 79 -10.91 2.51 12.78
C THR A 79 -12.06 1.82 12.05
N SER A 80 -12.30 2.14 10.78
CA SER A 80 -13.34 1.48 9.96
C SER A 80 -13.10 -0.03 9.85
N LEU A 81 -11.85 -0.45 9.64
CA LEU A 81 -11.46 -1.86 9.60
C LEU A 81 -11.63 -2.55 10.95
N HIS A 82 -11.35 -1.86 12.07
CA HIS A 82 -11.58 -2.43 13.39
C HIS A 82 -13.04 -2.85 13.57
N PHE A 83 -13.98 -1.98 13.18
CA PHE A 83 -15.42 -2.30 13.24
C PHE A 83 -15.81 -3.42 12.28
N ALA A 84 -15.33 -3.40 11.03
CA ALA A 84 -15.64 -4.46 10.07
C ALA A 84 -15.04 -5.82 10.47
N MET A 85 -13.86 -5.82 11.08
CA MET A 85 -13.19 -7.03 11.53
C MET A 85 -13.75 -7.60 12.84
N MET A 86 -14.55 -6.86 13.61
CA MET A 86 -15.20 -7.42 14.81
C MET A 86 -16.15 -8.58 14.49
N GLN A 87 -16.72 -8.60 13.29
CA GLN A 87 -17.60 -9.68 12.82
C GLN A 87 -16.87 -10.73 11.97
N ALA A 88 -15.57 -10.56 11.72
CA ALA A 88 -14.79 -11.47 10.91
C ALA A 88 -14.37 -12.72 11.71
N GLN A 89 -14.24 -13.86 11.02
CA GLN A 89 -13.85 -15.13 11.65
C GLN A 89 -12.38 -15.16 12.08
N ASN A 90 -11.53 -14.30 11.52
CA ASN A 90 -10.10 -14.27 11.78
C ASN A 90 -9.53 -12.84 11.65
N ASN A 91 -8.25 -12.71 11.97
CA ASN A 91 -7.49 -11.45 11.93
C ASN A 91 -6.66 -11.27 10.65
N VAL A 92 -6.99 -11.98 9.57
CA VAL A 92 -6.28 -11.91 8.28
C VAL A 92 -6.97 -10.92 7.36
N LEU A 93 -6.25 -9.88 6.97
CA LEU A 93 -6.72 -8.85 6.04
C LEU A 93 -5.91 -8.92 4.76
N MET A 94 -6.58 -9.16 3.63
CA MET A 94 -5.96 -9.08 2.31
C MET A 94 -6.18 -7.68 1.73
N MET A 95 -5.10 -7.07 1.23
CA MET A 95 -5.16 -5.82 0.48
C MET A 95 -4.78 -6.07 -0.98
N THR A 96 -5.67 -5.69 -1.89
CA THR A 96 -5.46 -5.81 -3.33
C THR A 96 -5.91 -4.51 -4.01
N GLY A 97 -5.85 -4.45 -5.33
CA GLY A 97 -6.31 -3.27 -6.04
C GLY A 97 -6.37 -3.45 -7.54
N VAL A 98 -7.21 -2.64 -8.17
CA VAL A 98 -7.72 -2.81 -9.54
C VAL A 98 -6.67 -2.79 -10.65
N SER A 99 -5.53 -2.11 -10.46
CA SER A 99 -4.48 -1.98 -11.49
C SER A 99 -3.10 -1.73 -10.89
N PRO A 100 -1.98 -2.05 -11.56
CA PRO A 100 -0.64 -1.75 -11.05
C PRO A 100 -0.44 -0.27 -10.69
N SER A 101 0.49 0.01 -9.77
CA SER A 101 0.92 1.38 -9.41
C SER A 101 -0.13 2.33 -8.82
N ILE A 102 -1.29 1.83 -8.38
CA ILE A 102 -2.34 2.65 -7.74
C ILE A 102 -2.12 2.94 -6.24
N GLY A 103 -0.97 2.53 -5.67
CA GLY A 103 -0.66 2.77 -4.25
C GLY A 103 -1.02 1.66 -3.26
N LYS A 104 -1.31 0.43 -3.72
CA LYS A 104 -1.56 -0.74 -2.85
C LYS A 104 -0.53 -0.90 -1.73
N THR A 105 0.75 -1.03 -2.11
CA THR A 105 1.87 -1.24 -1.18
C THR A 105 2.02 -0.06 -0.22
N PHE A 106 1.79 1.17 -0.70
CA PHE A 106 1.80 2.37 0.13
C PHE A 106 0.74 2.29 1.24
N VAL A 107 -0.52 1.98 0.90
CA VAL A 107 -1.59 1.87 1.90
C VAL A 107 -1.31 0.69 2.84
N CYS A 108 -0.88 -0.47 2.34
CA CYS A 108 -0.58 -1.65 3.15
C CYS A 108 0.48 -1.37 4.21
N ALA A 109 1.63 -0.84 3.81
CA ALA A 109 2.77 -0.63 4.70
C ALA A 109 2.48 0.46 5.75
N ASN A 110 1.83 1.56 5.33
CA ASN A 110 1.47 2.63 6.27
C ASN A 110 0.36 2.19 7.23
N LEU A 111 -0.63 1.42 6.76
CA LEU A 111 -1.66 0.85 7.64
C LEU A 111 -1.05 -0.11 8.66
N ALA A 112 -0.13 -0.98 8.23
CA ALA A 112 0.58 -1.89 9.14
C ALA A 112 1.33 -1.12 10.24
N ALA A 113 2.03 -0.04 9.88
CA ALA A 113 2.72 0.83 10.83
C ALA A 113 1.75 1.55 11.79
N VAL A 114 0.64 2.08 11.27
CA VAL A 114 -0.40 2.75 12.06
C VAL A 114 -1.12 1.79 13.02
N ILE A 115 -1.28 0.51 12.63
CA ILE A 115 -1.80 -0.53 13.52
C ILE A 115 -0.76 -0.90 14.58
N SER A 116 0.52 -1.07 14.21
CA SER A 116 1.56 -1.45 15.18
C SER A 116 1.78 -0.40 16.26
N GLN A 117 1.58 0.89 15.94
CA GLN A 117 1.60 2.01 16.90
C GLN A 117 0.51 1.92 17.98
N THR A 118 -0.49 1.04 17.84
CA THR A 118 -1.51 0.78 18.87
C THR A 118 -1.15 -0.40 19.78
N ASN A 119 0.14 -0.71 19.91
CA ASN A 119 0.68 -1.83 20.68
C ASN A 119 0.12 -3.21 20.23
N LYS A 120 -0.20 -3.34 18.94
CA LYS A 120 -0.64 -4.61 18.32
C LYS A 120 0.54 -5.27 17.61
N ARG A 121 0.59 -6.61 17.67
CA ARG A 121 1.51 -7.40 16.83
C ARG A 121 0.95 -7.48 15.41
N VAL A 122 1.69 -6.98 14.44
CA VAL A 122 1.30 -6.94 13.03
C VAL A 122 2.32 -7.73 12.21
N LEU A 123 1.83 -8.58 11.32
CA LEU A 123 2.64 -9.26 10.30
C LEU A 123 2.17 -8.77 8.94
N LEU A 124 3.07 -8.18 8.15
CA LEU A 124 2.83 -7.88 6.75
C LEU A 124 3.47 -8.97 5.89
N ILE A 125 2.67 -9.61 5.03
CA ILE A 125 3.15 -10.62 4.09
C ILE A 125 3.07 -10.02 2.68
N ASP A 126 4.20 -9.93 2.01
CA ASP A 126 4.26 -9.47 0.62
C ASP A 126 3.97 -10.64 -0.33
N CYS A 127 2.72 -10.70 -0.78
CA CYS A 127 2.28 -11.71 -1.75
C CYS A 127 2.53 -11.29 -3.21
N ASP A 128 3.10 -10.10 -3.47
CA ASP A 128 3.53 -9.71 -4.83
C ASP A 128 4.93 -10.27 -5.12
N MET A 129 5.00 -11.55 -5.48
CA MET A 129 6.27 -12.22 -5.82
C MET A 129 6.88 -11.76 -7.16
N ARG A 130 6.23 -10.83 -7.90
CA ARG A 130 6.73 -10.36 -9.20
C ARG A 130 7.43 -9.01 -9.08
N LYS A 131 6.80 -8.06 -8.40
CA LYS A 131 7.30 -6.67 -8.27
C LYS A 131 7.30 -6.18 -6.82
N GLY A 132 7.15 -7.08 -5.85
CA GLY A 132 7.18 -6.76 -4.42
C GLY A 132 8.50 -6.12 -4.01
N TYR A 133 8.41 -5.03 -3.25
CA TYR A 133 9.54 -4.23 -2.78
C TYR A 133 9.37 -3.82 -1.31
N THR A 134 8.46 -4.47 -0.58
CA THR A 134 8.18 -4.15 0.84
C THR A 134 9.41 -4.31 1.72
N HIS A 135 10.32 -5.23 1.41
CA HIS A 135 11.55 -5.43 2.17
C HIS A 135 12.44 -4.18 2.15
N GLU A 136 12.54 -3.50 0.99
CA GLU A 136 13.28 -2.24 0.85
C GLU A 136 12.61 -1.11 1.65
N LEU A 137 11.28 -1.05 1.59
CA LEU A 137 10.47 -0.03 2.28
C LEU A 137 10.54 -0.16 3.80
N LEU A 138 10.62 -1.38 4.32
CA LEU A 138 10.57 -1.69 5.75
C LEU A 138 11.96 -1.94 6.37
N GLY A 139 13.03 -1.73 5.60
CA GLY A 139 14.41 -1.88 6.07
C GLY A 139 14.77 -3.32 6.44
N THR A 140 14.30 -4.29 5.65
CA THR A 140 14.58 -5.72 5.84
C THR A 140 15.30 -6.30 4.61
N ASN A 141 15.75 -7.56 4.69
CA ASN A 141 16.29 -8.29 3.55
C ASN A 141 15.23 -9.24 2.94
N ASN A 142 15.44 -9.66 1.70
CA ASN A 142 14.53 -10.59 0.99
C ASN A 142 15.00 -12.06 0.99
N VAL A 143 15.94 -12.44 1.87
CA VAL A 143 16.48 -13.81 1.94
C VAL A 143 15.49 -14.75 2.62
N ASN A 144 15.19 -15.92 2.07
CA ASN A 144 14.20 -16.86 2.63
C ASN A 144 12.82 -16.18 2.79
N GLY A 145 12.31 -15.61 1.70
CA GLY A 145 11.02 -14.94 1.67
C GLY A 145 9.84 -15.89 1.46
N LEU A 146 8.69 -15.34 1.10
CA LEU A 146 7.47 -16.12 0.87
C LEU A 146 7.66 -17.19 -0.22
N SER A 147 8.40 -16.87 -1.29
CA SER A 147 8.72 -17.80 -2.36
C SER A 147 9.41 -19.06 -1.86
N GLU A 148 10.48 -18.92 -1.07
CA GLU A 148 11.27 -20.02 -0.53
C GLU A 148 10.47 -20.86 0.46
N ILE A 149 9.60 -20.23 1.26
CA ILE A 149 8.71 -20.92 2.20
C ILE A 149 7.70 -21.79 1.45
N LEU A 150 7.09 -21.25 0.39
CA LEU A 150 6.07 -21.98 -0.38
C LEU A 150 6.61 -23.19 -1.13
N ILE A 151 7.89 -23.18 -1.52
CA ILE A 151 8.57 -24.32 -2.15
C ILE A 151 9.21 -25.28 -1.14
N GLY A 152 9.02 -25.05 0.17
CA GLY A 152 9.53 -25.90 1.25
C GLY A 152 11.01 -25.75 1.57
N GLN A 153 11.65 -24.67 1.12
CA GLN A 153 13.07 -24.38 1.40
C GLN A 153 13.26 -23.43 2.59
N GLY A 154 12.19 -22.74 3.01
CA GLY A 154 12.18 -21.89 4.20
C GLY A 154 11.37 -22.49 5.35
N ASP A 155 11.75 -22.16 6.58
CA ASP A 155 10.97 -22.50 7.78
C ASP A 155 10.03 -21.36 8.18
N ILE A 156 8.74 -21.66 8.32
CA ILE A 156 7.70 -20.69 8.67
C ILE A 156 7.94 -20.05 10.05
N THR A 157 8.58 -20.77 10.98
CA THR A 157 8.79 -20.26 12.34
C THR A 157 9.85 -19.17 12.41
N THR A 158 10.76 -19.15 11.43
CA THR A 158 11.87 -18.18 11.32
C THR A 158 11.67 -17.14 10.21
N ALA A 159 10.59 -17.27 9.43
CA ALA A 159 10.28 -16.43 8.28
C ALA A 159 10.00 -14.95 8.62
N ALA A 160 9.38 -14.69 9.78
CA ALA A 160 8.98 -13.34 10.16
C ALA A 160 10.18 -12.49 10.55
N LYS A 161 10.39 -11.37 9.85
CA LYS A 161 11.53 -10.47 10.07
C LYS A 161 11.09 -9.19 10.80
N PRO A 162 11.84 -8.75 11.83
CA PRO A 162 11.59 -7.45 12.44
C PRO A 162 11.91 -6.34 11.44
N THR A 163 11.04 -5.35 11.36
CA THR A 163 11.21 -4.17 10.51
C THR A 163 12.06 -3.10 11.20
N SER A 164 12.61 -2.15 10.44
CA SER A 164 13.29 -0.97 11.00
C SER A 164 12.34 0.07 11.60
N ILE A 165 11.02 -0.16 11.56
CA ILE A 165 10.01 0.71 12.15
C ILE A 165 10.09 0.58 13.68
N ALA A 166 10.35 1.70 14.36
CA ALA A 166 10.37 1.75 15.81
C ALA A 166 8.98 1.47 16.39
N LYS A 167 8.92 0.67 17.46
CA LYS A 167 7.75 0.63 18.34
C LYS A 167 7.73 1.96 19.09
N ILE A 168 6.70 2.77 18.86
CA ILE A 168 6.40 3.94 19.69
C ILE A 168 5.60 3.46 20.89
#